data_AF-A0A936Y7Y5-F1
#
_entry.id   AF-A0A936Y7Y5-F1
#
_cell.length_a   1.000
_cell.length_b   1.000
_cell.length_c   1.000
_cell.angle_alpha   90.00
_cell.angle_beta   90.00
_cell.angle_gamma   90.00
#
_symmetry.space_group_name_H-M   'P 1'
#
loop_
_entity.id
_entity.type
_entity.pdbx_description
1 polymer ?
#
loop_
_entity_poly.entity_id
_entity_poly.type
_entity_poly.pdbx_seq_one_letter_code
_entity_poly.pdbx_strand_id
1 'polypeptide(L)' 'MIITHKINLVKSILYRIYSSLITFFISYIITGKIGLAASISFFDMGVKNVLILFL' A
#
# COMPACT_ATOMS: atom_id res chain seq x y z
N MET A 1 8.94 27.49 -6.97
CA MET A 1 9.01 26.19 -6.26
C MET A 1 7.72 25.94 -5.45
N ILE A 2 6.54 26.07 -6.08
CA ILE A 2 5.21 25.93 -5.42
C ILE A 2 4.39 24.79 -6.05
N ILE A 3 4.76 24.36 -7.27
CA ILE A 3 4.11 23.28 -8.01
C ILE A 3 4.39 21.89 -7.37
N THR A 4 5.48 21.76 -6.62
CA THR A 4 5.94 20.48 -6.02
C THR A 4 5.03 19.96 -4.89
N HIS A 5 4.40 20.83 -4.08
CA HIS A 5 3.70 20.40 -2.87
C HIS A 5 2.41 19.59 -3.16
N LYS A 6 1.63 19.96 -4.18
CA LYS A 6 0.41 19.22 -4.56
C LYS A 6 0.74 17.90 -5.25
N ILE A 7 1.80 17.86 -6.05
CA ILE A 7 2.25 16.64 -6.74
C ILE A 7 2.72 15.59 -5.73
N ASN A 8 3.39 16.00 -4.65
CA ASN A 8 3.87 15.08 -3.62
C ASN A 8 2.74 14.33 -2.91
N LEU A 9 1.60 14.98 -2.63
CA LEU A 9 0.46 14.32 -1.99
C LEU A 9 -0.19 13.29 -2.92
N VAL A 10 -0.44 13.66 -4.17
CA VAL A 10 -1.02 12.75 -5.18
C VAL A 10 -0.07 11.57 -5.43
N LYS A 11 1.23 11.83 -5.54
CA LYS A 11 2.25 10.80 -5.72
C LYS A 11 2.35 9.87 -4.50
N SER A 12 2.21 10.40 -3.28
CA SER A 12 2.18 9.62 -2.05
C SER A 12 0.95 8.70 -1.97
N ILE A 13 -0.24 9.22 -2.29
CA ILE A 13 -1.48 8.41 -2.38
C ILE A 13 -1.33 7.31 -3.44
N LEU A 14 -0.85 7.66 -4.64
CA LEU A 14 -0.63 6.71 -5.72
C LEU A 14 0.36 5.62 -5.33
N TYR A 15 1.45 5.98 -4.64
CA TYR A 15 2.44 5.02 -4.18
C TYR A 15 1.87 4.08 -3.12
N ARG A 16 0.99 4.57 -2.23
CA ARG A 16 0.29 3.74 -1.23
C ARG A 16 -0.67 2.75 -1.87
N ILE A 17 -1.47 3.20 -2.84
CA ILE A 17 -2.41 2.34 -3.58
C ILE A 17 -1.64 1.28 -4.38
N TYR A 18 -0.60 1.70 -5.10
CA TYR A 18 0.24 0.81 -5.90
C TYR A 18 0.93 -0.24 -5.02
N SER A 19 1.45 0.17 -3.87
CA SER A 19 2.09 -0.74 -2.91
C SER A 19 1.11 -1.74 -2.31
N SER A 20 -0.13 -1.35 -2.00
CA SER A 20 -1.15 -2.30 -1.54
C SER A 20 -1.58 -3.28 -2.62
N LEU A 21 -1.71 -2.81 -3.86
CA LEU A 21 -2.02 -3.65 -5.02
C LEU A 21 -0.92 -4.69 -5.23
N ILE A 22 0.35 -4.29 -5.17
CA ILE A 22 1.44 -5.24 -5.40
C ILE A 22 1.48 -6.32 -4.33
N THR A 23 1.24 -5.99 -3.05
CA THR A 23 1.15 -6.98 -1.97
C THR A 23 -0.02 -7.94 -2.18
N PHE A 24 -1.18 -7.43 -2.62
CA PHE A 24 -2.33 -8.27 -2.94
C PHE A 24 -2.01 -9.24 -4.09
N PHE A 25 -1.41 -8.76 -5.18
CA PHE A 25 -1.04 -9.58 -6.32
C PHE A 25 0.04 -10.62 -5.96
N ILE A 26 1.08 -10.23 -5.24
CA ILE A 26 2.14 -11.15 -4.81
C ILE A 26 1.56 -12.23 -3.89
N SER A 27 0.71 -11.83 -2.94
CA SER A 27 0.09 -12.75 -2.00
C SER A 27 -0.91 -13.68 -2.68
N TYR A 28 -1.62 -13.20 -3.71
CA TYR A 28 -2.52 -14.01 -4.53
C TYR A 28 -1.74 -15.02 -5.38
N ILE A 29 -0.63 -14.61 -5.99
CA ILE A 29 0.24 -15.51 -6.77
C ILE A 29 0.82 -16.61 -5.87
N ILE A 30 1.26 -16.28 -4.65
CA ILE A 30 1.86 -17.26 -3.74
C ILE A 30 0.82 -18.21 -3.14
N THR A 31 -0.36 -17.68 -2.78
CA THR A 31 -1.34 -18.44 -1.99
C THR A 31 -2.42 -19.11 -2.86
N GLY A 32 -2.69 -18.60 -4.06
CA GLY A 32 -3.76 -19.04 -4.94
C GLY A 32 -5.18 -18.83 -4.41
N LYS A 33 -5.33 -18.30 -3.18
CA LYS A 33 -6.61 -18.09 -2.49
C LYS A 33 -6.85 -16.60 -2.24
N ILE A 34 -7.94 -16.09 -2.80
CA ILE A 34 -8.36 -14.68 -2.71
C ILE A 34 -8.55 -14.24 -1.25
N GLY A 35 -9.15 -15.09 -0.40
CA GLY A 35 -9.42 -14.73 1.00
C GLY A 35 -8.16 -14.52 1.85
N LEU A 36 -7.12 -15.32 1.61
CA LEU A 36 -5.84 -15.16 2.31
C LEU A 36 -5.05 -13.97 1.77
N ALA A 37 -5.05 -13.77 0.44
CA ALA A 37 -4.42 -12.62 -0.19
C ALA A 37 -5.02 -11.28 0.28
N ALA A 38 -6.35 -11.22 0.42
CA ALA A 38 -7.03 -10.06 0.97
C ALA A 38 -6.60 -9.77 2.42
N SER A 39 -6.55 -10.79 3.27
CA SER A 39 -6.14 -10.66 4.68
C SER A 39 -4.69 -10.15 4.82
N ILE A 40 -3.78 -10.66 3.99
CA ILE A 40 -2.37 -10.26 3.97
C ILE A 40 -2.22 -8.81 3.50
N SER A 41 -2.91 -8.42 2.43
CA SER A 41 -2.91 -7.03 1.94
C SER A 41 -3.51 -6.04 2.94
N PHE A 42 -4.51 -6.46 3.72
CA PHE A 42 -5.15 -5.63 4.75
C PHE A 42 -4.20 -5.38 5.93
N PHE A 43 -3.47 -6.42 6.35
CA PHE A 43 -2.46 -6.31 7.40
C PHE A 43 -1.28 -5.43 6.95
N ASP A 44 -0.83 -5.58 5.71
CA ASP A 44 0.24 -4.78 5.10
C ASP A 44 -0.13 -3.28 5.02
N MET A 45 -1.38 -2.95 4.68
CA MET A 45 -1.89 -1.58 4.75
C MET A 45 -1.88 -1.03 6.19
N GLY A 46 -2.27 -1.84 7.19
CA GLY A 46 -2.27 -1.44 8.59
C GLY A 46 -0.87 -1.10 9.09
N VAL A 47 0.10 -1.98 8.85
CA VAL A 47 1.50 -1.79 9.26
C VAL A 47 2.10 -0.54 8.62
N LYS A 48 1.85 -0.29 7.33
CA LYS A 48 2.36 0.91 6.62
C LYS A 48 1.78 2.22 7.17
N ASN A 49 0.55 2.23 7.66
CA ASN A 49 -0.04 3.40 8.30
C ASN A 49 0.45 3.58 9.75
N VAL A 50 0.77 2.50 10.45
CA VAL A 50 1.36 2.57 11.80
C VAL A 50 2.82 3.05 11.75
N LEU A 51 3.59 2.61 10.76
CA LEU A 51 5.01 2.99 10.64
C LEU A 51 5.20 4.50 10.39
N ILE A 52 4.21 5.18 9.79
CA ILE A 52 4.27 6.64 9.55
C ILE A 52 3.98 7.47 10.83
N LEU A 53 3.44 6.84 11.88
CA LEU A 53 3.18 7.47 13.17
C LEU A 53 4.37 7.32 14.12
N PHE A 54 5.27 6.36 13.85
CA PHE A 54 6.46 6.05 14.64
C PHE A 54 7.76 6.65 14.09
N LEU A 55 7.73 7.30 12.92
CA LEU A 55 8.86 7.96 12.27
C LEU A 55 8.50 9.42 11.96
#